data_AF-A0A0T0M9E2-F1
#
_entry.id   AF-A0A0T0M9E2-F1
#
_cell.length_a   1.000
_cell.length_b   1.000
_cell.length_c   1.000
_cell.angle_alpha   90.00
_cell.angle_beta   90.00
_cell.angle_gamma   90.00
#
_symmetry.space_group_name_H-M   'P 1'
#
loop_
_entity.id
_entity.type
_entity.pdbx_description
1 polymer ?
#
loop_
_entity_poly.entity_id
_entity_poly.type
_entity_poly.pdbx_seq_one_letter_code
_entity_poly.pdbx_strand_id
1 'polypeptide(L)'
;MNVKEILNQVETFNENRNYWFTRTDAGKHFDIFYEGNYIAIGWDYLSLNDIFKKSDSEIKEIIGKKEDLDPFDSVEKGKITAIFNKISTFLKLRKGDIIIVPSRNSERLAFGEIVEAEPYEDSNAIEMGNYFKRRKVKWLELKSIFELDSIFYQLKSNQHAISRVDRFAPYIDKVIGNLFKKGDKTHYVLNVEKQDDINFRDLNKLMDNIEDIINEINKEFKFDENLDDFFVKINLQSPGKLELIKAGKSLAILAYLLNLVSCGIDPKTEKDPQIKSIASKIQGKLNNTKTIIDTLDIDTNDLTQPFANKTKKDGK
;
A
#
# COMPACT_ATOMS: atom_id res chain seq x y z
N MET A 1 -4.12 -8.86 -32.17
CA MET A 1 -3.05 -7.91 -31.82
C MET A 1 -1.70 -8.58 -32.03
N ASN A 2 -0.71 -7.87 -32.58
CA ASN A 2 0.68 -8.34 -32.58
C ASN A 2 1.37 -8.04 -31.24
N VAL A 3 2.60 -8.56 -31.03
CA VAL A 3 3.36 -8.37 -29.78
C VAL A 3 3.49 -6.89 -29.41
N LYS A 4 3.79 -6.02 -30.37
CA LYS A 4 3.92 -4.58 -30.14
C LYS A 4 2.61 -3.94 -29.68
N GLU A 5 1.49 -4.34 -30.28
CA GLU A 5 0.15 -3.88 -29.88
C GLU A 5 -0.21 -4.32 -28.47
N ILE A 6 0.22 -5.52 -28.04
CA ILE A 6 0.03 -6.04 -26.67
C ILE A 6 0.86 -5.22 -25.67
N LEU A 7 2.14 -5.01 -25.95
CA LEU A 7 3.03 -4.24 -25.08
C LEU A 7 2.55 -2.79 -24.89
N ASN A 8 1.94 -2.21 -25.92
CA ASN A 8 1.35 -0.87 -25.85
C ASN A 8 0.10 -0.78 -24.96
N GLN A 9 -0.50 -1.90 -24.54
CA GLN A 9 -1.63 -1.88 -23.58
C GLN A 9 -1.17 -1.78 -22.12
N VAL A 10 0.12 -1.99 -21.84
CA VAL A 10 0.63 -1.91 -20.46
C VAL A 10 0.58 -0.46 -20.00
N GLU A 11 -0.23 -0.19 -18.98
CA GLU A 11 -0.35 1.17 -18.44
C GLU A 11 0.98 1.64 -17.87
N THR A 12 1.34 2.91 -18.09
CA THR A 12 2.57 3.47 -17.54
C THR A 12 2.25 4.35 -16.34
N PHE A 13 2.67 3.91 -15.16
CA PHE A 13 2.57 4.68 -13.93
C PHE A 13 3.84 5.52 -13.75
N ASN A 14 3.65 6.83 -13.63
CA ASN A 14 4.75 7.74 -13.36
C ASN A 14 5.35 7.43 -11.98
N GLU A 15 6.64 7.11 -11.94
CA GLU A 15 7.38 6.79 -10.72
C GLU A 15 7.48 7.98 -9.74
N ASN A 16 7.38 9.21 -10.26
CA ASN A 16 7.51 10.45 -9.50
C ASN A 16 6.17 11.06 -9.09
N ARG A 17 5.05 10.36 -9.31
CA ARG A 17 3.72 10.81 -8.86
C ARG A 17 3.59 10.73 -7.34
N ASN A 18 2.91 11.70 -6.75
CA ASN A 18 2.62 11.68 -5.31
C ASN A 18 1.25 11.04 -5.04
N TYR A 19 1.05 10.64 -3.79
CA TYR A 19 -0.18 10.06 -3.30
C TYR A 19 -0.68 10.89 -2.12
N TRP A 20 -1.94 11.26 -2.16
CA TRP A 20 -2.53 12.15 -1.18
C TRP A 20 -3.82 11.57 -0.61
N PHE A 21 -4.04 11.81 0.66
CA PHE A 21 -5.29 11.48 1.33
C PHE A 21 -6.00 12.79 1.69
N THR A 22 -7.21 12.98 1.21
CA THR A 22 -7.98 14.21 1.38
C THR A 22 -9.32 13.89 2.04
N ARG A 23 -9.64 14.57 3.14
CA ARG A 23 -10.92 14.42 3.85
C ARG A 23 -11.95 15.43 3.35
N THR A 24 -13.21 15.01 3.37
CA THR A 24 -14.39 15.77 2.93
C THR A 24 -15.31 16.10 4.10
N ASP A 25 -14.78 16.71 5.16
CA ASP A 25 -15.47 16.97 6.44
C ASP A 25 -16.16 15.72 7.01
N ALA A 26 -15.34 14.80 7.51
CA ALA A 26 -15.81 13.50 8.03
C ALA A 26 -16.66 12.69 7.02
N GLY A 27 -16.46 12.93 5.72
CA GLY A 27 -17.17 12.24 4.64
C GLY A 27 -18.46 12.92 4.19
N LYS A 28 -18.83 14.07 4.75
CA LYS A 28 -20.08 14.80 4.41
C LYS A 28 -20.16 15.15 2.94
N HIS A 29 -19.04 15.52 2.31
CA HIS A 29 -18.99 15.94 0.91
C HIS A 29 -18.52 14.84 -0.04
N PHE A 30 -18.38 13.60 0.44
CA PHE A 30 -17.83 12.50 -0.35
C PHE A 30 -18.60 12.24 -1.65
N ASP A 31 -19.92 11.98 -1.57
CA ASP A 31 -20.69 11.60 -2.75
C ASP A 31 -20.76 12.76 -3.77
N ILE A 32 -20.88 14.00 -3.30
CA ILE A 32 -20.88 15.21 -4.15
C ILE A 32 -19.55 15.34 -4.93
N PHE A 33 -18.42 15.12 -4.27
CA PHE A 33 -17.10 15.21 -4.89
C PHE A 33 -16.87 14.05 -5.86
N TYR A 34 -17.31 12.86 -5.46
CA TYR A 34 -17.23 11.66 -6.28
C TYR A 34 -18.03 11.80 -7.57
N GLU A 35 -19.33 12.09 -7.46
CA GLU A 35 -20.23 12.27 -8.61
C GLU A 35 -19.83 13.48 -9.47
N GLY A 36 -19.32 14.54 -8.82
CA GLY A 36 -18.87 15.75 -9.49
C GLY A 36 -17.52 15.65 -10.20
N ASN A 37 -16.75 14.57 -10.02
CA ASN A 37 -15.39 14.42 -10.56
C ASN A 37 -14.43 15.55 -10.14
N TYR A 38 -14.50 15.95 -8.87
CA TYR A 38 -13.59 16.95 -8.30
C TYR A 38 -13.33 16.70 -6.82
N ILE A 39 -12.28 17.32 -6.30
CA ILE A 39 -12.10 17.55 -4.86
C ILE A 39 -12.05 19.05 -4.61
N ALA A 40 -12.40 19.46 -3.40
CA ALA A 40 -12.37 20.85 -2.99
C ALA A 40 -11.76 21.02 -1.61
N ILE A 41 -11.34 22.24 -1.31
CA ILE A 41 -10.87 22.65 0.01
C ILE A 41 -11.63 23.90 0.45
N GLY A 42 -11.88 24.02 1.77
CA GLY A 42 -12.57 25.17 2.36
C GLY A 42 -11.71 26.44 2.44
N TRP A 43 -11.95 27.25 3.48
CA TRP A 43 -11.35 28.59 3.66
C TRP A 43 -11.66 29.51 2.47
N ASP A 44 -12.95 29.61 2.17
CA ASP A 44 -13.51 30.32 1.01
C ASP A 44 -13.45 31.84 1.13
N TYR A 45 -13.07 32.38 2.28
CA TYR A 45 -12.69 33.79 2.38
C TYR A 45 -11.37 34.12 1.67
N LEU A 46 -10.63 33.11 1.19
CA LEU A 46 -9.46 33.26 0.32
C LEU A 46 -9.78 32.73 -1.08
N SER A 47 -9.77 33.63 -2.07
CA SER A 47 -9.82 33.25 -3.48
C SER A 47 -8.44 32.82 -4.00
N LEU A 48 -8.39 32.11 -5.13
CA LEU A 48 -7.17 31.84 -5.88
C LEU A 48 -6.46 33.15 -6.24
N ASN A 49 -7.21 34.18 -6.61
CA ASN A 49 -6.64 35.49 -6.90
C ASN A 49 -5.97 36.13 -5.67
N ASP A 50 -6.54 35.98 -4.47
CA ASP A 50 -5.89 36.41 -3.22
C ASP A 50 -4.60 35.65 -2.99
N ILE A 51 -4.64 34.32 -3.15
CA ILE A 51 -3.51 33.43 -2.86
C ILE A 51 -2.35 33.66 -3.84
N PHE A 52 -2.64 33.95 -5.11
CA PHE A 52 -1.60 34.16 -6.12
C PHE A 52 -0.99 35.57 -6.12
N LYS A 53 -1.70 36.58 -5.58
CA LYS A 53 -1.24 37.98 -5.59
C LYS A 53 -0.64 38.44 -4.27
N LYS A 54 -1.05 37.85 -3.15
CA LYS A 54 -0.60 38.25 -1.81
C LYS A 54 0.61 37.42 -1.38
N SER A 55 1.43 38.00 -0.51
CA SER A 55 2.51 37.28 0.15
C SER A 55 1.98 36.29 1.20
N ASP A 56 2.76 35.26 1.52
CA ASP A 56 2.45 34.30 2.59
C ASP A 56 2.09 34.98 3.91
N SER A 57 2.75 36.08 4.25
CA SER A 57 2.51 36.85 5.48
C SER A 57 1.13 37.51 5.47
N GLU A 58 0.74 38.12 4.35
CA GLU A 58 -0.59 38.72 4.18
C GLU A 58 -1.70 37.68 4.24
N ILE A 59 -1.48 36.51 3.61
CA ILE A 59 -2.46 35.40 3.65
C ILE A 59 -2.64 34.91 5.09
N LYS A 60 -1.55 34.75 5.85
CA LYS A 60 -1.61 34.35 7.26
C LYS A 60 -2.31 35.38 8.15
N GLU A 61 -2.14 36.66 7.87
CA GLU A 61 -2.87 37.73 8.58
C GLU A 61 -4.38 37.67 8.29
N ILE A 62 -4.77 37.42 7.02
CA ILE A 62 -6.17 37.22 6.65
C ILE A 62 -6.76 36.01 7.37
N ILE A 63 -6.04 34.88 7.42
CA ILE A 63 -6.45 33.69 8.17
C ILE A 63 -6.64 34.02 9.65
N GLY A 64 -5.67 34.68 10.29
CA GLY A 64 -5.77 35.07 11.69
C GLY A 64 -7.01 35.90 12.00
N LYS A 65 -7.30 36.91 11.17
CA LYS A 65 -8.50 37.76 11.31
C LYS A 65 -9.81 37.00 11.07
N LYS A 66 -9.84 36.06 10.12
CA LYS A 66 -11.07 35.35 9.72
C LYS A 66 -11.41 34.18 10.63
N GLU A 67 -10.40 33.58 11.25
CA GLU A 67 -10.55 32.46 12.19
C GLU A 67 -10.60 32.91 13.65
N ASP A 68 -10.53 34.23 13.91
CA ASP A 68 -10.45 34.83 15.25
C ASP A 68 -9.27 34.27 16.08
N LEU A 69 -8.08 34.30 15.46
CA LEU A 69 -6.83 33.77 16.02
C LEU A 69 -5.79 34.89 16.17
N ASP A 70 -5.19 34.99 17.35
CA ASP A 70 -4.11 35.92 17.67
C ASP A 70 -2.78 35.43 17.06
N PRO A 71 -2.18 36.18 16.11
CA PRO A 71 -0.90 35.81 15.52
C PRO A 71 0.29 35.97 16.48
N PHE A 72 0.11 36.63 17.62
CA PHE A 72 1.12 36.79 18.67
C PHE A 72 1.08 35.66 19.70
N ASP A 73 -0.04 34.94 19.82
CA ASP A 73 -0.10 33.71 20.60
C ASP A 73 0.56 32.55 19.83
N SER A 74 1.45 31.82 20.52
CA SER A 74 2.25 30.76 19.90
C SER A 74 1.43 29.56 19.39
N VAL A 75 0.34 29.21 20.08
CA VAL A 75 -0.51 28.07 19.74
C VAL A 75 -1.40 28.44 18.57
N GLU A 76 -1.99 29.63 18.60
CA GLU A 76 -2.88 30.14 17.56
C GLU A 76 -2.13 30.47 16.27
N LYS A 77 -0.92 31.02 16.36
CA LYS A 77 0.01 31.14 15.23
C LYS A 77 0.31 29.78 14.57
N GLY A 78 0.42 28.73 15.37
CA GLY A 78 0.55 27.35 14.89
C GLY A 78 -0.65 26.90 14.06
N LYS A 79 -1.88 27.20 14.52
CA LYS A 79 -3.13 26.91 13.79
C LYS A 79 -3.22 27.69 12.47
N ILE A 80 -2.90 28.98 12.48
CA ILE A 80 -2.84 29.83 11.27
C ILE A 80 -1.91 29.20 10.24
N THR A 81 -0.70 28.82 10.67
CA THR A 81 0.30 28.19 9.79
C THR A 81 -0.19 26.84 9.26
N ALA A 82 -0.87 26.05 10.09
CA ALA A 82 -1.45 24.77 9.66
C ALA A 82 -2.55 24.95 8.60
N ILE A 83 -3.42 25.96 8.73
CA ILE A 83 -4.43 26.30 7.72
C ILE A 83 -3.76 26.70 6.41
N PHE A 84 -2.82 27.65 6.47
CA PHE A 84 -2.05 28.09 5.31
C PHE A 84 -1.38 26.92 4.57
N ASN A 85 -0.77 26.00 5.31
CA ASN A 85 -0.11 24.83 4.74
C ASN A 85 -1.09 23.87 4.05
N LYS A 86 -2.30 23.67 4.60
CA LYS A 86 -3.34 22.83 3.96
C LYS A 86 -3.76 23.41 2.62
N ILE A 87 -4.06 24.72 2.58
CA ILE A 87 -4.42 25.43 1.36
C ILE A 87 -3.28 25.33 0.34
N SER A 88 -2.06 25.70 0.75
CA SER A 88 -0.88 25.66 -0.11
C SER A 88 -0.60 24.26 -0.68
N THR A 89 -0.79 23.21 0.13
CA THR A 89 -0.59 21.82 -0.30
C THR A 89 -1.63 21.41 -1.34
N PHE A 90 -2.90 21.76 -1.13
CA PHE A 90 -3.98 21.46 -2.07
C PHE A 90 -3.76 22.12 -3.44
N LEU A 91 -3.28 23.37 -3.46
CA LEU A 91 -2.99 24.08 -4.71
C LEU A 91 -1.77 23.48 -5.43
N LYS A 92 -0.79 22.95 -4.68
CA LYS A 92 0.42 22.32 -5.23
C LYS A 92 0.23 20.90 -5.75
N LEU A 93 -0.97 20.30 -5.65
CA LEU A 93 -1.24 19.01 -6.28
C LEU A 93 -0.93 19.09 -7.78
N ARG A 94 -0.34 18.03 -8.35
CA ARG A 94 0.09 18.03 -9.75
C ARG A 94 -0.78 17.09 -10.57
N LYS A 95 -0.88 17.36 -11.87
CA LYS A 95 -1.45 16.39 -12.82
C LYS A 95 -0.75 15.04 -12.68
N GLY A 96 -1.53 13.97 -12.57
CA GLY A 96 -1.04 12.61 -12.38
C GLY A 96 -0.82 12.20 -10.91
N ASP A 97 -0.91 13.12 -9.96
CA ASP A 97 -0.94 12.74 -8.54
C ASP A 97 -2.24 11.96 -8.24
N ILE A 98 -2.13 10.96 -7.37
CA ILE A 98 -3.26 10.11 -6.94
C ILE A 98 -3.85 10.67 -5.65
N ILE A 99 -5.17 10.82 -5.61
CA ILE A 99 -5.93 11.26 -4.46
C ILE A 99 -6.81 10.11 -3.95
N ILE A 100 -6.83 9.95 -2.64
CA ILE A 100 -7.69 9.03 -1.91
C ILE A 100 -8.64 9.87 -1.07
N VAL A 101 -9.94 9.66 -1.27
CA VAL A 101 -10.98 10.36 -0.52
C VAL A 101 -11.83 9.33 0.23
N PRO A 102 -11.95 9.44 1.57
CA PRO A 102 -12.80 8.54 2.33
C PRO A 102 -14.25 9.02 2.34
N SER A 103 -15.18 8.06 2.31
CA SER A 103 -16.57 8.31 2.68
C SER A 103 -16.71 8.52 4.19
N ARG A 104 -17.95 8.76 4.64
CA ARG A 104 -18.27 8.77 6.07
C ARG A 104 -17.75 7.50 6.75
N ASN A 105 -17.18 7.65 7.94
CA ASN A 105 -16.49 6.59 8.72
C ASN A 105 -15.33 5.88 7.99
N SER A 106 -14.90 6.38 6.82
CA SER A 106 -13.96 5.71 5.93
C SER A 106 -14.40 4.27 5.62
N GLU A 107 -15.70 4.06 5.40
CA GLU A 107 -16.27 2.78 4.98
C GLU A 107 -15.91 2.46 3.54
N ARG A 108 -15.87 3.48 2.67
CA ARG A 108 -15.43 3.39 1.28
C ARG A 108 -14.29 4.37 1.04
N LEU A 109 -13.37 4.01 0.15
CA LEU A 109 -12.31 4.88 -0.35
C LEU A 109 -12.46 5.04 -1.85
N ALA A 110 -12.57 6.28 -2.32
CA ALA A 110 -12.46 6.63 -3.73
C ALA A 110 -11.00 6.94 -4.06
N PHE A 111 -10.50 6.34 -5.13
CA PHE A 111 -9.16 6.53 -5.66
C PHE A 111 -9.28 7.27 -7.00
N GLY A 112 -8.62 8.41 -7.13
CA GLY A 112 -8.70 9.22 -8.34
C GLY A 112 -7.37 9.85 -8.71
N GLU A 113 -7.26 10.27 -9.96
CA GLU A 113 -6.09 10.96 -10.51
C GLU A 113 -6.42 12.42 -10.78
N ILE A 114 -5.53 13.33 -10.37
CA ILE A 114 -5.62 14.74 -10.76
C ILE A 114 -5.40 14.87 -12.27
N VAL A 115 -6.39 15.38 -13.00
CA VAL A 115 -6.30 15.47 -14.47
C VAL A 115 -5.74 16.79 -14.99
N GLU A 116 -5.83 17.86 -14.19
CA GLU A 116 -5.46 19.22 -14.57
C GLU A 116 -4.38 19.78 -13.63
N ALA A 117 -3.45 20.53 -14.19
CA ALA A 117 -2.33 21.10 -13.45
C ALA A 117 -2.79 22.20 -12.48
N GLU A 118 -3.68 23.08 -12.94
CA GLU A 118 -4.10 24.25 -12.19
C GLU A 118 -5.39 24.02 -11.38
N PRO A 119 -5.53 24.64 -10.21
CA PRO A 119 -6.81 24.75 -9.51
C PRO A 119 -7.76 25.72 -10.22
N TYR A 120 -9.06 25.55 -10.00
CA TYR A 120 -10.08 26.47 -10.49
C TYR A 120 -11.09 26.82 -9.40
N GLU A 121 -11.86 27.88 -9.65
CA GLU A 121 -13.00 28.25 -8.82
C GLU A 121 -14.31 27.96 -9.56
N ASP A 122 -15.27 27.31 -8.89
CA ASP A 122 -16.62 27.15 -9.45
C ASP A 122 -17.53 28.24 -8.90
N SER A 123 -17.93 29.17 -9.78
CA SER A 123 -18.81 30.30 -9.45
C SER A 123 -20.19 29.88 -8.95
N ASN A 124 -20.71 28.72 -9.35
CA ASN A 124 -21.99 28.22 -8.82
C ASN A 124 -21.88 27.79 -7.35
N ALA A 125 -20.68 27.40 -6.90
CA ALA A 125 -20.41 27.04 -5.51
C ALA A 125 -20.25 28.28 -4.61
N ILE A 126 -19.85 29.42 -5.20
CA ILE A 126 -19.68 30.70 -4.49
C ILE A 126 -21.04 31.18 -3.94
N GLU A 127 -22.13 31.01 -4.71
CA GLU A 127 -23.49 31.36 -4.26
C GLU A 127 -23.99 30.46 -3.12
N MET A 128 -23.47 29.23 -3.01
CA MET A 128 -23.81 28.27 -1.94
C MET A 128 -22.84 28.33 -0.74
N GLY A 129 -21.87 29.24 -0.78
CA GLY A 129 -20.99 29.60 0.33
C GLY A 129 -20.00 28.53 0.79
N ASN A 130 -19.74 27.46 0.02
CA ASN A 130 -18.79 26.42 0.41
C ASN A 130 -18.07 25.76 -0.78
N TYR A 131 -16.78 25.45 -0.60
CA TYR A 131 -15.95 24.58 -1.44
C TYR A 131 -15.78 25.03 -2.90
N PHE A 132 -15.55 26.33 -3.13
CA PHE A 132 -15.40 26.84 -4.49
C PHE A 132 -14.01 26.56 -5.09
N LYS A 133 -12.94 26.45 -4.30
CA LYS A 133 -11.59 26.09 -4.78
C LYS A 133 -11.50 24.58 -5.04
N ARG A 134 -11.35 24.20 -6.31
CA ARG A 134 -11.47 22.81 -6.77
C ARG A 134 -10.28 22.32 -7.57
N ARG A 135 -10.12 21.00 -7.55
CA ARG A 135 -9.24 20.23 -8.44
C ARG A 135 -10.07 19.18 -9.14
N LYS A 136 -9.96 19.09 -10.45
CA LYS A 136 -10.63 18.08 -11.24
C LYS A 136 -9.95 16.72 -11.06
N VAL A 137 -10.76 15.70 -10.87
CA VAL A 137 -10.32 14.34 -10.57
C VAL A 137 -10.99 13.37 -11.53
N LYS A 138 -10.22 12.46 -12.10
CA LYS A 138 -10.77 11.26 -12.75
C LYS A 138 -10.75 10.15 -11.71
N TRP A 139 -11.92 9.72 -11.26
CA TRP A 139 -12.00 8.55 -10.38
C TRP A 139 -11.63 7.28 -11.15
N LEU A 140 -10.75 6.48 -10.54
CA LEU A 140 -10.23 5.23 -11.08
C LEU A 140 -10.96 4.06 -10.45
N GLU A 141 -11.11 4.07 -9.12
CA GLU A 141 -11.69 2.97 -8.35
C GLU A 141 -12.48 3.49 -7.14
N LEU A 142 -13.48 2.72 -6.74
CA LEU A 142 -14.22 2.91 -5.49
C LEU A 142 -14.31 1.57 -4.78
N LYS A 143 -13.69 1.46 -3.61
CA LYS A 143 -13.62 0.20 -2.86
C LYS A 143 -14.14 0.36 -1.44
N SER A 144 -14.79 -0.68 -0.94
CA SER A 144 -15.00 -0.83 0.49
C SER A 144 -13.66 -0.99 1.20
N ILE A 145 -13.51 -0.41 2.38
CA ILE A 145 -12.31 -0.58 3.20
C ILE A 145 -12.05 -2.06 3.57
N PHE A 146 -13.10 -2.89 3.55
CA PHE A 146 -13.01 -4.33 3.84
C PHE A 146 -12.44 -5.15 2.67
N GLU A 147 -12.47 -4.62 1.45
CA GLU A 147 -11.89 -5.25 0.26
C GLU A 147 -10.40 -4.90 0.08
N LEU A 148 -9.89 -3.96 0.88
CA LEU A 148 -8.55 -3.42 0.76
C LEU A 148 -7.59 -4.10 1.75
N ASP A 149 -6.29 -3.97 1.46
CA ASP A 149 -5.22 -4.37 2.38
C ASP A 149 -5.43 -3.72 3.76
N SER A 150 -5.18 -4.46 4.84
CA SER A 150 -5.39 -3.99 6.20
C SER A 150 -4.54 -2.76 6.55
N ILE A 151 -3.45 -2.49 5.81
CA ILE A 151 -2.69 -1.26 5.95
C ILE A 151 -3.56 -0.01 5.73
N PHE A 152 -4.59 -0.06 4.88
CA PHE A 152 -5.48 1.07 4.62
C PHE A 152 -6.28 1.52 5.86
N TYR A 153 -6.46 0.65 6.87
CA TYR A 153 -7.04 1.06 8.16
C TYR A 153 -6.21 2.14 8.86
N GLN A 154 -4.89 2.21 8.61
CA GLN A 154 -4.04 3.26 9.17
C GLN A 154 -4.41 4.65 8.65
N LEU A 155 -5.00 4.76 7.46
CA LEU A 155 -5.48 6.04 6.91
C LEU A 155 -6.64 6.63 7.73
N LYS A 156 -7.40 5.80 8.47
CA LYS A 156 -8.49 6.27 9.33
C LYS A 156 -8.00 7.18 10.46
N SER A 157 -6.76 7.02 10.91
CA SER A 157 -6.17 7.84 11.96
C SER A 157 -5.78 9.25 11.50
N ASN A 158 -5.60 9.46 10.19
CA ASN A 158 -5.18 10.73 9.63
C ASN A 158 -6.30 11.76 9.69
N GLN A 159 -6.27 12.69 10.65
CA GLN A 159 -7.31 13.73 10.84
C GLN A 159 -7.09 15.01 10.02
N HIS A 160 -6.03 15.09 9.22
CA HIS A 160 -5.75 16.30 8.44
C HIS A 160 -6.65 16.37 7.19
N ALA A 161 -6.92 17.60 6.76
CA ALA A 161 -7.72 17.85 5.55
C ALA A 161 -7.05 17.28 4.29
N ILE A 162 -5.72 17.37 4.21
CA ILE A 162 -4.90 16.80 3.16
C ILE A 162 -3.56 16.35 3.74
N SER A 163 -3.12 15.14 3.38
CA SER A 163 -1.82 14.60 3.79
C SER A 163 -1.17 13.80 2.67
N ARG A 164 0.16 13.84 2.62
CA ARG A 164 0.95 12.99 1.74
C ARG A 164 1.02 11.56 2.29
N VAL A 165 0.74 10.57 1.45
CA VAL A 165 0.63 9.15 1.81
C VAL A 165 1.44 8.25 0.87
N ASP A 166 2.54 8.76 0.32
CA ASP A 166 3.41 8.01 -0.60
C ASP A 166 3.90 6.66 -0.07
N ARG A 167 4.01 6.50 1.25
CA ARG A 167 4.33 5.20 1.87
C ARG A 167 3.33 4.09 1.51
N PHE A 168 2.11 4.45 1.11
CA PHE A 168 1.06 3.55 0.66
C PHE A 168 1.07 3.30 -0.86
N ALA A 169 1.97 3.96 -1.61
CA ALA A 169 2.01 3.87 -3.07
C ALA A 169 1.99 2.43 -3.61
N PRO A 170 2.78 1.48 -3.09
CA PRO A 170 2.76 0.10 -3.60
C PRO A 170 1.44 -0.64 -3.37
N TYR A 171 0.61 -0.19 -2.43
CA TYR A 171 -0.71 -0.75 -2.13
C TYR A 171 -1.77 -0.06 -2.98
N ILE A 172 -1.71 1.28 -3.09
CA ILE A 172 -2.62 2.07 -3.91
C ILE A 172 -2.50 1.68 -5.39
N ASP A 173 -1.28 1.50 -5.89
CA ASP A 173 -1.03 1.13 -7.30
C ASP A 173 -1.71 -0.20 -7.67
N LYS A 174 -1.75 -1.15 -6.74
CA LYS A 174 -2.43 -2.45 -6.93
C LYS A 174 -3.95 -2.36 -6.89
N VAL A 175 -4.49 -1.32 -6.26
CA VAL A 175 -5.94 -1.07 -6.25
C VAL A 175 -6.37 -0.50 -7.60
N ILE A 176 -5.62 0.47 -8.12
CA ILE A 176 -5.99 1.23 -9.32
C ILE A 176 -5.49 0.63 -10.65
N GLY A 177 -4.64 -0.40 -10.60
CA GLY A 177 -4.02 -0.99 -11.78
C GLY A 177 -3.83 -2.50 -11.65
N ASN A 178 -4.24 -3.22 -12.70
CA ASN A 178 -4.06 -4.67 -12.79
C ASN A 178 -2.80 -5.07 -13.57
N LEU A 179 -2.44 -4.34 -14.63
CA LEU A 179 -1.22 -4.54 -15.40
C LEU A 179 -0.59 -3.19 -15.74
N PHE A 180 0.54 -2.87 -15.11
CA PHE A 180 1.17 -1.56 -15.27
C PHE A 180 2.69 -1.63 -15.15
N LYS A 181 3.38 -0.73 -15.83
CA LYS A 181 4.82 -0.49 -15.69
C LYS A 181 5.05 0.70 -14.77
N LYS A 182 5.97 0.57 -13.81
CA LYS A 182 6.43 1.67 -12.96
C LYS A 182 7.94 1.59 -12.79
N GLY A 183 8.62 2.64 -13.26
CA GLY A 183 10.08 2.59 -13.41
C GLY A 183 10.48 1.53 -14.44
N ASP A 184 11.38 0.65 -14.04
CA ASP A 184 11.88 -0.48 -14.84
C ASP A 184 11.02 -1.74 -14.73
N LYS A 185 10.13 -1.83 -13.73
CA LYS A 185 9.37 -3.04 -13.41
C LYS A 185 7.96 -3.02 -13.99
N THR A 186 7.53 -4.17 -14.51
CA THR A 186 6.14 -4.45 -14.87
C THR A 186 5.47 -5.20 -13.72
N HIS A 187 4.27 -4.75 -13.35
CA HIS A 187 3.47 -5.29 -12.27
C HIS A 187 2.20 -5.90 -12.85
N TYR A 188 1.94 -7.15 -12.49
CA TYR A 188 0.67 -7.82 -12.79
C TYR A 188 0.01 -8.25 -11.48
N VAL A 189 -1.21 -7.78 -11.26
CA VAL A 189 -1.98 -7.98 -10.04
C VAL A 189 -3.08 -8.99 -10.31
N LEU A 190 -3.01 -10.13 -9.62
CA LEU A 190 -4.02 -11.18 -9.66
C LEU A 190 -4.83 -11.13 -8.37
N ASN A 191 -6.12 -10.81 -8.48
CA ASN A 191 -7.03 -10.82 -7.35
C ASN A 191 -7.57 -12.23 -7.11
N VAL A 192 -7.30 -12.78 -5.93
CA VAL A 192 -7.82 -14.11 -5.52
C VAL A 192 -9.04 -13.90 -4.63
N GLU A 193 -10.23 -14.17 -5.16
CA GLU A 193 -11.51 -13.93 -4.47
C GLU A 193 -12.04 -15.13 -3.67
N LYS A 194 -11.26 -16.21 -3.61
CA LYS A 194 -11.66 -17.45 -2.93
C LYS A 194 -11.93 -17.17 -1.44
N GLN A 195 -13.12 -17.53 -0.97
CA GLN A 195 -13.55 -17.32 0.42
C GLN A 195 -13.08 -18.44 1.36
N ASP A 196 -12.79 -19.64 0.82
CA ASP A 196 -12.29 -20.80 1.55
C ASP A 196 -10.76 -20.95 1.40
N ASP A 197 -10.16 -21.81 2.23
CA ASP A 197 -8.73 -22.11 2.23
C ASP A 197 -8.15 -22.37 0.83
N ILE A 198 -7.02 -21.74 0.52
CA ILE A 198 -6.25 -22.02 -0.69
C ILE A 198 -5.44 -23.29 -0.46
N ASN A 199 -5.65 -24.31 -1.30
CA ASN A 199 -4.88 -25.55 -1.20
C ASN A 199 -3.42 -25.27 -1.56
N PHE A 200 -2.49 -25.67 -0.69
CA PHE A 200 -1.05 -25.49 -0.88
C PHE A 200 -0.54 -26.05 -2.21
N ARG A 201 -1.04 -27.23 -2.64
CA ARG A 201 -0.60 -27.85 -3.89
C ARG A 201 -1.08 -27.06 -5.10
N ASP A 202 -2.28 -26.50 -5.04
CA ASP A 202 -2.83 -25.71 -6.14
C ASP A 202 -2.09 -24.37 -6.26
N LEU A 203 -1.75 -23.74 -5.14
CA LEU A 203 -0.90 -22.54 -5.11
C LEU A 203 0.48 -22.83 -5.69
N ASN A 204 1.15 -23.91 -5.27
CA ASN A 204 2.46 -24.26 -5.83
C ASN A 204 2.39 -24.53 -7.32
N LYS A 205 1.41 -25.32 -7.78
CA LYS A 205 1.22 -25.59 -9.21
C LYS A 205 1.00 -24.31 -10.01
N LEU A 206 0.26 -23.35 -9.46
CA LEU A 206 0.08 -22.06 -10.11
C LEU A 206 1.41 -21.33 -10.28
N MET A 207 2.23 -21.27 -9.22
CA MET A 207 3.54 -20.62 -9.27
C MET A 207 4.49 -21.32 -10.25
N ASP A 208 4.60 -22.65 -10.16
CA ASP A 208 5.43 -23.47 -11.06
C ASP A 208 5.00 -23.25 -12.53
N ASN A 209 3.68 -23.28 -12.81
CA ASN A 209 3.17 -23.07 -14.16
C ASN A 209 3.43 -21.65 -14.68
N ILE A 210 3.31 -20.62 -13.83
CA ILE A 210 3.59 -19.24 -14.23
C ILE A 210 5.08 -19.09 -14.60
N GLU A 211 5.97 -19.65 -13.79
CA GLU A 211 7.41 -19.65 -14.07
C GLU A 211 7.72 -20.35 -15.40
N ASP A 212 7.18 -21.57 -15.61
CA ASP A 212 7.36 -22.31 -16.86
C ASP A 212 6.84 -21.52 -18.08
N ILE A 213 5.66 -20.90 -17.97
CA ILE A 213 5.07 -20.11 -19.05
C ILE A 213 5.95 -18.89 -19.38
N ILE A 214 6.42 -18.15 -18.36
CA ILE A 214 7.29 -16.99 -18.57
C ILE A 214 8.61 -17.41 -19.21
N ASN A 215 9.19 -18.54 -18.78
CA ASN A 215 10.41 -19.08 -19.35
C ASN A 215 10.26 -19.40 -20.84
N GLU A 216 9.15 -20.03 -21.24
CA GLU A 216 8.88 -20.33 -22.64
C GLU A 216 8.60 -19.07 -23.47
N ILE A 217 7.86 -18.09 -22.92
CA ILE A 217 7.63 -16.79 -23.56
C ILE A 217 8.96 -16.06 -23.82
N ASN A 218 9.82 -15.97 -22.81
CA ASN A 218 11.12 -15.30 -22.92
C ASN A 218 11.99 -15.92 -24.02
N LYS A 219 12.01 -17.26 -24.12
CA LYS A 219 12.73 -18.02 -25.17
C LYS A 219 12.14 -17.78 -26.56
N GLU A 220 10.82 -17.93 -26.72
CA GLU A 220 10.14 -17.87 -28.01
C GLU A 220 10.27 -16.46 -28.63
N PHE A 221 10.04 -15.43 -27.82
CA PHE A 221 10.12 -14.03 -28.29
C PHE A 221 11.53 -13.43 -28.20
N LYS A 222 12.50 -14.16 -27.63
CA LYS A 222 13.89 -13.73 -27.44
C LYS A 222 14.00 -12.39 -26.72
N PHE A 223 13.28 -12.24 -25.61
CA PHE A 223 13.31 -11.01 -24.82
C PHE A 223 14.61 -10.84 -24.00
N ASP A 224 15.33 -11.94 -23.78
CA ASP A 224 16.62 -11.96 -23.06
C ASP A 224 16.50 -11.40 -21.63
N GLU A 225 15.34 -11.64 -21.01
CA GLU A 225 15.03 -11.18 -19.65
C GLU A 225 15.77 -12.01 -18.59
N ASN A 226 16.25 -11.34 -17.54
CA ASN A 226 16.81 -11.98 -16.36
C ASN A 226 15.70 -12.53 -15.47
N LEU A 227 15.56 -13.85 -15.42
CA LEU A 227 14.52 -14.52 -14.64
C LEU A 227 14.79 -14.52 -13.13
N ASP A 228 16.03 -14.24 -12.72
CA ASP A 228 16.36 -14.07 -11.29
C ASP A 228 15.71 -12.79 -10.71
N ASP A 229 15.30 -11.84 -11.55
CA ASP A 229 14.58 -10.62 -11.18
C ASP A 229 13.04 -10.78 -11.27
N PHE A 230 12.53 -12.01 -11.19
CA PHE A 230 11.10 -12.31 -11.15
C PHE A 230 10.59 -12.55 -9.72
N PHE A 231 9.80 -11.62 -9.19
CA PHE A 231 9.36 -11.63 -7.79
C PHE A 231 7.84 -11.74 -7.67
N VAL A 232 7.37 -12.61 -6.77
CA VAL A 232 5.97 -12.68 -6.36
C VAL A 232 5.76 -12.03 -5.00
N LYS A 233 4.71 -11.19 -4.89
CA LYS A 233 4.24 -10.67 -3.60
C LYS A 233 2.86 -11.23 -3.32
N ILE A 234 2.78 -12.17 -2.36
CA ILE A 234 1.53 -12.80 -1.94
C ILE A 234 1.05 -12.10 -0.67
N ASN A 235 -0.16 -11.58 -0.68
CA ASN A 235 -0.77 -11.00 0.51
C ASN A 235 -1.66 -12.03 1.22
N LEU A 236 -1.03 -12.97 1.92
CA LEU A 236 -1.68 -13.82 2.93
C LEU A 236 -1.75 -13.05 4.26
N GLN A 237 -2.18 -11.77 4.21
CA GLN A 237 -1.88 -10.70 5.17
C GLN A 237 -0.35 -10.55 5.39
N SER A 238 0.20 -9.34 5.25
CA SER A 238 1.57 -9.03 5.71
C SER A 238 1.61 -7.68 6.45
N PRO A 239 2.01 -7.66 7.74
CA PRO A 239 2.35 -8.83 8.54
C PRO A 239 1.11 -9.71 8.72
N GLY A 240 1.28 -11.00 8.49
CA GLY A 240 0.22 -11.99 8.60
C GLY A 240 0.79 -13.38 8.66
N LYS A 241 -0.07 -14.34 8.97
CA LYS A 241 0.33 -15.64 9.47
C LYS A 241 0.10 -16.69 8.41
N LEU A 242 1.16 -17.39 8.02
CA LEU A 242 1.04 -18.65 7.30
C LEU A 242 0.80 -19.76 8.32
N GLU A 243 -0.45 -20.19 8.46
CA GLU A 243 -0.80 -21.34 9.31
C GLU A 243 -0.72 -22.64 8.49
N LEU A 244 0.12 -23.58 8.92
CA LEU A 244 0.20 -24.92 8.34
C LEU A 244 -0.63 -25.89 9.20
N ILE A 245 -1.76 -26.37 8.69
CA ILE A 245 -2.65 -27.30 9.41
C ILE A 245 -2.54 -28.70 8.80
N LYS A 246 -2.21 -29.70 9.61
CA LYS A 246 -2.16 -31.12 9.19
C LYS A 246 -2.41 -32.07 10.34
N ALA A 247 -3.24 -33.09 10.11
CA ALA A 247 -3.38 -34.22 11.02
C ALA A 247 -2.09 -35.07 11.08
N GLY A 248 -1.61 -35.35 12.30
CA GLY A 248 -0.45 -36.19 12.58
C GLY A 248 0.78 -35.45 13.13
N LYS A 249 1.91 -36.14 13.26
CA LYS A 249 3.12 -35.63 13.94
C LYS A 249 4.15 -34.94 13.01
N SER A 250 3.91 -34.91 11.70
CA SER A 250 4.92 -34.47 10.72
C SER A 250 5.23 -32.97 10.80
N LEU A 251 4.25 -32.13 11.14
CA LEU A 251 4.47 -30.68 11.29
C LEU A 251 5.38 -30.36 12.47
N ALA A 252 5.31 -31.13 13.56
CA ALA A 252 6.22 -30.95 14.69
C ALA A 252 7.68 -31.25 14.31
N ILE A 253 7.90 -32.29 13.49
CA ILE A 253 9.23 -32.63 12.98
C ILE A 253 9.72 -31.56 11.99
N LEU A 254 8.85 -31.07 11.11
CA LEU A 254 9.18 -29.97 10.19
C LEU A 254 9.58 -28.71 10.98
N ALA A 255 8.78 -28.31 11.97
CA ALA A 255 9.07 -27.16 12.82
C ALA A 255 10.43 -27.29 13.52
N TYR A 256 10.76 -28.48 14.05
CA TYR A 256 12.05 -28.75 14.67
C TYR A 256 13.22 -28.61 13.68
N LEU A 257 13.10 -29.18 12.48
CA LEU A 257 14.16 -29.10 11.48
C LEU A 257 14.38 -27.67 10.96
N LEU A 258 13.29 -26.91 10.76
CA LEU A 258 13.36 -25.49 10.38
C LEU A 258 13.99 -24.65 11.48
N ASN A 259 13.72 -24.96 12.75
CA ASN A 259 14.36 -24.32 13.89
C ASN A 259 15.89 -24.48 13.85
N LEU A 260 16.38 -25.72 13.69
CA LEU A 260 17.82 -25.99 13.65
C LEU A 260 18.53 -25.19 12.57
N VAL A 261 18.02 -25.20 11.34
CA VAL A 261 18.65 -24.48 10.23
C VAL A 261 18.58 -22.96 10.41
N SER A 262 17.48 -22.44 10.95
CA SER A 262 17.33 -20.99 11.24
C SER A 262 18.34 -20.52 12.29
N CYS A 263 18.62 -21.36 13.31
CA CYS A 263 19.67 -21.13 14.30
C CYS A 263 21.10 -21.35 13.78
N GLY A 264 21.26 -21.76 12.52
CA GLY A 264 22.58 -22.10 11.95
C GLY A 264 23.17 -23.42 12.45
N ILE A 265 22.36 -24.26 13.08
CA ILE A 265 22.76 -25.59 13.56
C ILE A 265 22.59 -26.58 12.40
N ASP A 266 23.63 -27.36 12.10
CA ASP A 266 23.53 -28.43 11.10
C ASP A 266 22.66 -29.57 11.66
N PRO A 267 21.49 -29.87 11.05
CA PRO A 267 20.60 -30.94 11.52
C PRO A 267 21.24 -32.34 11.51
N LYS A 268 22.37 -32.54 10.83
CA LYS A 268 23.15 -33.80 10.87
C LYS A 268 23.87 -34.05 12.19
N THR A 269 24.01 -33.01 13.02
CA THR A 269 24.62 -33.11 14.34
C THR A 269 23.66 -33.65 15.41
N GLU A 270 22.41 -33.90 15.04
CA GLU A 270 21.40 -34.44 15.94
C GLU A 270 21.74 -35.83 16.50
N LYS A 271 21.40 -36.02 17.78
CA LYS A 271 21.69 -37.27 18.50
C LYS A 271 20.72 -38.39 18.15
N ASP A 272 19.48 -38.05 17.81
CA ASP A 272 18.47 -39.04 17.41
C ASP A 272 18.79 -39.61 16.01
N PRO A 273 18.97 -40.94 15.86
CA PRO A 273 19.34 -41.54 14.57
C PRO A 273 18.29 -41.36 13.47
N GLN A 274 17.00 -41.31 13.81
CA GLN A 274 15.92 -41.14 12.84
C GLN A 274 15.87 -39.70 12.34
N ILE A 275 16.00 -38.72 13.24
CA ILE A 275 16.07 -37.30 12.89
C ILE A 275 17.30 -37.00 12.03
N LYS A 276 18.47 -37.53 12.41
CA LYS A 276 19.70 -37.40 11.64
C LYS A 276 19.59 -38.00 10.24
N SER A 277 18.96 -39.17 10.12
CA SER A 277 18.74 -39.85 8.84
C SER A 277 17.83 -39.03 7.90
N ILE A 278 16.69 -38.55 8.40
CA ILE A 278 15.77 -37.74 7.58
C ILE A 278 16.42 -36.40 7.20
N ALA A 279 17.06 -35.70 8.14
CA ALA A 279 17.80 -34.47 7.89
C ALA A 279 18.82 -34.63 6.77
N SER A 280 19.62 -35.69 6.83
CA SER A 280 20.62 -35.99 5.80
C SER A 280 19.98 -36.20 4.42
N LYS A 281 18.83 -36.88 4.36
CA LYS A 281 18.10 -37.14 3.10
C LYS A 281 17.52 -35.87 2.48
N ILE A 282 17.08 -34.90 3.29
CA ILE A 282 16.41 -33.68 2.80
C ILE A 282 17.26 -32.41 2.90
N GLN A 283 18.57 -32.53 3.17
CA GLN A 283 19.46 -31.40 3.43
C GLN A 283 19.40 -30.30 2.37
N GLY A 284 19.44 -30.68 1.08
CA GLY A 284 19.39 -29.71 -0.02
C GLY A 284 18.12 -28.86 0.02
N LYS A 285 17.00 -29.47 0.39
CA LYS A 285 15.72 -28.76 0.55
C LYS A 285 15.73 -27.87 1.80
N LEU A 286 16.23 -28.36 2.93
CA LEU A 286 16.33 -27.56 4.16
C LEU A 286 17.19 -26.30 3.98
N ASN A 287 18.32 -26.43 3.29
CA ASN A 287 19.19 -25.28 3.00
C ASN A 287 18.51 -24.27 2.08
N ASN A 288 17.86 -24.73 0.99
CA ASN A 288 17.11 -23.85 0.10
C ASN A 288 15.96 -23.14 0.85
N THR A 289 15.22 -23.88 1.69
CA THR A 289 14.14 -23.31 2.50
C THR A 289 14.65 -22.27 3.48
N LYS A 290 15.83 -22.46 4.09
CA LYS A 290 16.44 -21.44 4.95
C LYS A 290 16.69 -20.14 4.17
N THR A 291 17.30 -20.22 2.99
CA THR A 291 17.56 -19.04 2.14
C THR A 291 16.26 -18.30 1.80
N ILE A 292 15.19 -19.05 1.51
CA ILE A 292 13.86 -18.47 1.26
C ILE A 292 13.29 -17.81 2.53
N ILE A 293 13.40 -18.45 3.69
CA ILE A 293 12.97 -17.89 4.99
C ILE A 293 13.66 -16.56 5.27
N ASP A 294 14.98 -16.51 5.09
CA ASP A 294 15.79 -15.29 5.29
C ASP A 294 15.40 -14.19 4.28
N THR A 295 15.09 -14.57 3.03
CA THR A 295 14.66 -13.62 1.98
C THR A 295 13.27 -13.05 2.23
N LEU A 296 12.37 -13.84 2.82
CA LEU A 296 10.99 -13.44 3.13
C LEU A 296 10.85 -12.67 4.45
N ASP A 297 11.96 -12.40 5.16
CA ASP A 297 11.98 -11.71 6.46
C ASP A 297 11.02 -12.34 7.48
N ILE A 298 10.94 -13.69 7.48
CA ILE A 298 10.13 -14.42 8.45
C ILE A 298 10.78 -14.28 9.82
N ASP A 299 10.00 -13.91 10.85
CA ASP A 299 10.50 -13.79 12.22
C ASP A 299 11.02 -15.16 12.71
N THR A 300 12.35 -15.30 12.68
CA THR A 300 13.03 -16.52 13.11
C THR A 300 12.92 -16.73 14.61
N ASN A 301 12.61 -15.70 15.40
CA ASN A 301 12.36 -15.86 16.83
C ASN A 301 11.12 -16.71 17.08
N ASP A 302 10.04 -16.52 16.32
CA ASP A 302 8.81 -17.32 16.44
C ASP A 302 9.02 -18.79 16.06
N LEU A 303 9.93 -19.07 15.12
CA LEU A 303 10.37 -20.44 14.78
C LEU A 303 11.18 -21.10 15.91
N THR A 304 11.72 -20.31 16.85
CA THR A 304 12.54 -20.79 17.97
C THR A 304 11.79 -20.90 19.29
N GLN A 305 10.75 -20.10 19.50
CA GLN A 305 9.94 -20.12 20.73
C GLN A 305 9.48 -21.52 21.17
N PRO A 306 9.02 -22.42 20.28
CA PRO A 306 8.52 -23.73 20.71
C PRO A 306 9.60 -24.67 21.28
N PHE A 307 10.88 -24.42 20.94
CA PHE A 307 12.01 -25.28 21.27
C PHE A 307 13.07 -24.61 22.15
N ALA A 308 12.89 -23.34 22.49
CA ALA A 308 13.71 -22.64 23.48
C ALA A 308 13.51 -23.28 24.87
N ASN A 309 14.61 -23.57 25.57
CA ASN A 309 14.63 -24.27 26.85
C ASN A 309 13.65 -23.65 27.87
N LYS A 310 12.57 -24.37 28.20
CA LYS A 310 11.79 -24.15 29.44
C LYS A 310 12.59 -24.64 30.65
N THR A 311 13.70 -23.99 30.97
CA THR A 311 14.42 -24.19 32.23
C THR A 311 14.31 -22.92 33.06
N LYS A 312 13.24 -22.85 33.88
CA LYS A 312 13.09 -22.13 35.18
C LYS A 312 11.62 -21.75 35.39
N LYS A 313 10.83 -22.66 35.93
CA LYS A 313 9.68 -22.39 36.80
C LYS A 313 9.23 -23.73 37.37
N ASP A 314 10.00 -24.18 38.35
CA ASP A 314 9.59 -25.09 39.43
C ASP A 314 10.78 -25.10 40.39
N GLY A 315 10.73 -24.19 41.37
CA GLY A 315 11.86 -23.88 42.23
C GLY A 315 11.56 -22.79 43.25
N LYS A 316 10.38 -22.85 43.87
CA LYS A 316 10.05 -22.56 45.27
C LYS A 316 8.56 -22.69 45.49
#